data_AF-A0A1F6F3R1-F1
#
_entry.id   AF-A0A1F6F3R1-F1
#
_cell.length_a   1.000
_cell.length_b   1.000
_cell.length_c   1.000
_cell.angle_alpha   90.00
_cell.angle_beta   90.00
_cell.angle_gamma   90.00
#
_symmetry.space_group_name_H-M   'P 1'
#
loop_
_entity.id
_entity.type
_entity.pdbx_description
1 polymer ?
#
loop_
_entity_poly.entity_id
_entity_poly.type
_entity_poly.pdbx_seq_one_letter_code
_entity_poly.pdbx_strand_id
1 'polypeptide(L)'
;MKLSRAKKEKHEGCLSVRGKWGEVPRAEKATIRAYDEKGMRFTRGASGFLAHIFQHEMDHLEGIIYTTKASKIYDENKKSEQ
;
A
#
# COMPACT_ATOMS: atom_id res chain seq x y z
N MET A 1 -9.97 9.69 -0.12
CA MET A 1 -9.12 9.46 1.08
C MET A 1 -8.37 10.75 1.43
N LYS A 2 -8.14 11.05 2.72
CA LYS A 2 -7.28 12.17 3.15
C LYS A 2 -5.92 11.63 3.64
N LEU A 3 -4.83 12.25 3.22
CA LEU A 3 -3.46 11.81 3.51
C LEU A 3 -2.66 12.89 4.25
N SER A 4 -1.67 12.47 5.05
CA SER A 4 -0.64 13.38 5.59
C SER A 4 0.39 13.77 4.53
N ARG A 5 1.06 14.91 4.73
CA ARG A 5 2.21 15.32 3.90
C ARG A 5 3.45 14.46 4.14
N ALA A 6 3.73 14.12 5.41
CA ALA A 6 4.84 13.27 5.77
C ALA A 6 4.64 11.87 5.18
N LYS A 7 5.69 11.36 4.53
CA LYS A 7 5.76 10.01 3.94
C LYS A 7 6.90 9.23 4.57
N LYS A 8 6.72 7.91 4.64
CA LYS A 8 7.75 6.98 5.07
C LYS A 8 7.80 5.80 4.11
N GLU A 9 9.02 5.43 3.75
CA GLU A 9 9.30 4.27 2.93
C GLU A 9 9.19 3.00 3.78
N LYS A 10 8.53 1.98 3.23
CA LYS A 10 8.38 0.66 3.86
C LYS A 10 8.38 -0.41 2.78
N HIS A 11 8.68 -1.64 3.20
CA HIS A 11 8.53 -2.80 2.35
C HIS A 11 7.05 -3.12 2.12
N GLU A 12 6.71 -3.34 0.86
CA GLU A 12 5.38 -3.62 0.36
C GLU A 12 5.46 -4.84 -0.57
N GLY A 13 4.50 -5.74 -0.45
CA GLY A 13 4.27 -6.86 -1.35
C GLY A 13 2.79 -6.94 -1.68
N CYS A 14 2.43 -7.72 -2.70
CA CYS A 14 1.05 -7.89 -3.10
C CYS A 14 0.79 -9.34 -3.54
N LEU A 15 -0.34 -9.92 -3.15
CA LEU A 15 -0.71 -11.27 -3.61
C LEU A 15 -0.93 -11.34 -5.13
N SER A 16 -1.24 -10.20 -5.76
CA SER A 16 -1.37 -10.05 -7.22
C SER A 16 -0.01 -10.00 -7.94
N VAL A 17 1.10 -9.80 -7.22
CA VAL A 17 2.47 -9.77 -7.78
C VAL A 17 3.38 -10.66 -6.94
N ARG A 18 3.33 -11.95 -7.20
CA ARG A 18 4.08 -12.95 -6.42
C ARG A 18 5.58 -12.93 -6.73
N GLY A 19 6.39 -13.28 -5.74
CA GLY A 19 7.85 -13.38 -5.85
C GLY A 19 8.56 -12.04 -5.98
N LYS A 20 7.89 -10.93 -5.69
CA LYS A 20 8.47 -9.59 -5.68
C LYS A 20 8.04 -8.84 -4.43
N TRP A 21 8.93 -7.98 -3.95
CA TRP A 21 8.64 -6.98 -2.92
C TRP A 21 9.34 -5.68 -3.28
N GLY A 22 8.91 -4.57 -2.70
CA GLY A 22 9.44 -3.25 -3.04
C GLY A 22 9.45 -2.29 -1.87
N GLU A 23 10.29 -1.28 -1.96
CA GLU A 23 10.28 -0.13 -1.05
C GLU A 23 9.34 0.94 -1.62
N VAL A 24 8.28 1.29 -0.89
CA VAL A 24 7.25 2.22 -1.38
C VAL A 24 7.04 3.37 -0.39
N PRO A 25 7.21 4.64 -0.82
CA PRO A 25 6.94 5.80 0.02
C PRO A 25 5.44 6.06 0.13
N ARG A 26 4.86 5.83 1.30
CA ARG A 26 3.44 6.09 1.61
C ARG A 26 3.29 7.18 2.65
N ALA A 27 2.15 7.88 2.65
CA ALA A 27 1.83 8.85 3.71
C ALA A 27 1.74 8.14 5.08
N GLU A 28 2.26 8.76 6.14
CA GLU A 28 2.28 8.15 7.47
C GLU A 28 0.91 8.07 8.14
N LYS A 29 -0.04 8.92 7.74
CA LYS A 29 -1.43 8.91 8.19
C LYS A 29 -2.38 8.95 7.01
N ALA A 30 -3.47 8.18 7.11
CA ALA A 30 -4.54 8.12 6.12
C ALA A 30 -5.89 8.14 6.82
N THR A 31 -6.90 8.77 6.21
CA THR A 31 -8.29 8.72 6.66
C THR A 31 -9.18 8.31 5.50
N ILE A 32 -9.90 7.22 5.69
CA ILE A 32 -10.87 6.70 4.73
C ILE A 32 -12.30 7.03 5.16
N ARG A 33 -13.18 7.15 4.18
CA ARG A 33 -14.62 7.12 4.34
C ARG A 33 -15.10 5.95 3.52
N ALA A 34 -15.83 5.03 4.14
CA ALA A 34 -16.27 3.79 3.52
C ALA A 34 -17.64 3.39 4.08
N TYR A 35 -18.20 2.36 3.47
CA TYR A 35 -19.35 1.64 4.00
C TYR A 35 -18.85 0.30 4.54
N ASP A 36 -19.43 -0.16 5.64
CA ASP A 36 -19.23 -1.53 6.10
C ASP A 36 -20.06 -2.52 5.27
N GLU A 37 -19.97 -3.81 5.58
CA GLU A 37 -20.69 -4.88 4.89
C GLU A 37 -22.21 -4.78 5.02
N LYS A 38 -22.72 -3.95 5.95
CA LYS A 38 -24.15 -3.68 6.14
C LYS A 38 -24.59 -2.39 5.44
N GLY A 39 -23.69 -1.72 4.72
CA GLY A 39 -23.97 -0.45 4.06
C GLY A 39 -24.01 0.76 5.01
N MET A 40 -23.49 0.64 6.24
CA MET A 40 -23.40 1.77 7.16
C MET A 40 -22.13 2.59 6.90
N ARG A 41 -22.29 3.91 6.78
CA ARG A 41 -21.16 4.83 6.57
C ARG A 41 -20.30 4.95 7.82
N PHE A 42 -18.99 4.85 7.65
CA PHE A 42 -18.05 5.18 8.71
C PHE A 42 -16.85 5.97 8.17
N THR A 43 -16.16 6.66 9.09
CA THR A 43 -14.88 7.33 8.82
C THR A 43 -13.84 6.74 9.76
N ARG A 44 -12.69 6.33 9.22
CA ARG A 44 -11.60 5.75 10.01
C ARG A 44 -10.26 6.38 9.67
N GLY A 45 -9.60 6.90 10.70
CA GLY A 45 -8.20 7.31 10.64
C GLY A 45 -7.27 6.15 10.96
N ALA A 46 -6.10 6.13 10.32
CA ALA A 46 -5.03 5.19 10.57
C ALA A 46 -3.68 5.90 10.51
N SER A 47 -2.69 5.32 11.19
CA SER A 47 -1.29 5.70 11.13
C SER A 47 -0.42 4.46 10.94
N GLY A 48 0.87 4.66 10.63
CA GLY A 48 1.84 3.58 10.64
C GLY A 48 1.57 2.54 9.55
N PHE A 49 1.48 1.26 9.92
CA PHE A 49 1.30 0.18 8.94
C PHE A 49 -0.12 0.11 8.38
N LEU A 50 -1.15 0.36 9.20
CA LEU A 50 -2.53 0.37 8.72
C LEU A 50 -2.79 1.49 7.70
N ALA A 51 -2.19 2.67 7.91
CA ALA A 51 -2.25 3.75 6.91
C ALA A 51 -1.60 3.35 5.58
N HIS A 52 -0.51 2.57 5.65
CA HIS A 52 0.20 2.05 4.49
C HIS A 52 -0.69 1.06 3.72
N ILE A 53 -1.34 0.12 4.41
CA ILE A 53 -2.31 -0.82 3.83
C ILE A 53 -3.48 -0.08 3.17
N PHE A 54 -4.08 0.91 3.83
CA PHE A 54 -5.20 1.67 3.24
C PHE A 54 -4.83 2.31 1.90
N GLN A 55 -3.59 2.79 1.77
CA GLN A 55 -3.11 3.36 0.52
C GLN A 55 -2.85 2.28 -0.54
N HIS A 56 -2.37 1.09 -0.16
CA HIS A 56 -2.22 -0.05 -1.05
C HIS A 56 -3.57 -0.50 -1.62
N GLU A 57 -4.55 -0.76 -0.76
CA GLU A 57 -5.86 -1.25 -1.20
C GLU A 57 -6.63 -0.20 -2.00
N MET A 58 -6.49 1.09 -1.64
CA MET A 58 -7.09 2.17 -2.43
C MET A 58 -6.48 2.26 -3.83
N ASP A 59 -5.18 2.03 -3.97
CA ASP A 59 -4.51 2.03 -5.28
C ASP A 59 -5.09 0.93 -6.20
N HIS A 60 -5.43 -0.24 -5.66
CA HIS A 60 -6.07 -1.30 -6.43
C HIS A 60 -7.42 -0.87 -7.03
N LEU A 61 -8.20 -0.05 -6.33
CA LEU A 61 -9.46 0.50 -6.86
C LEU A 61 -9.23 1.45 -8.04
N GLU A 62 -8.04 2.02 -8.15
CA GLU A 62 -7.61 2.91 -9.25
C GLU A 62 -6.77 2.17 -10.30
N GLY A 63 -6.66 0.84 -10.22
CA GLY A 63 -5.84 0.03 -11.14
C GLY A 63 -4.32 0.22 -10.97
N ILE A 64 -3.89 0.81 -9.85
CA ILE A 64 -2.47 1.06 -9.54
C ILE A 64 -1.92 -0.11 -8.73
N ILE A 65 -0.77 -0.64 -9.16
CA ILE A 65 -0.02 -1.66 -8.42
C ILE A 65 1.21 -1.01 -7.79
N TYR A 66 1.60 -1.48 -6.59
CA TYR A 66 2.71 -0.92 -5.83
C TYR A 66 4.03 -0.81 -6.61
N THR A 67 4.26 -1.71 -7.57
CA THR A 67 5.45 -1.73 -8.42
C THR A 67 5.62 -0.47 -9.26
N THR A 68 4.54 0.27 -9.52
CA THR A 68 4.56 1.55 -10.24
C THR A 68 4.99 2.74 -9.36
N LYS A 69 4.91 2.58 -8.03
CA LYS A 69 5.25 3.60 -7.03
C LYS A 69 6.52 3.27 -6.24
N ALA A 70 7.04 2.06 -6.38
CA ALA A 70 8.19 1.60 -5.65
C ALA A 70 9.46 2.36 -6.08
N SER A 71 10.26 2.78 -5.10
CA SER A 71 11.60 3.33 -5.33
C SER A 71 12.60 2.23 -5.68
N LYS A 72 12.39 1.01 -5.15
CA LYS A 72 13.16 -0.19 -5.46
C LYS A 72 12.27 -1.42 -5.51
N ILE A 73 12.59 -2.36 -6.39
CA ILE A 73 11.93 -3.67 -6.51
C ILE A 73 12.99 -4.77 -6.36
N TYR A 74 12.63 -5.77 -5.58
CA TYR A 74 13.41 -6.97 -5.32
C TYR A 74 12.64 -8.17 -5.86
N ASP A 75 13.35 -9.09 -6.51
CA ASP A 75 12.79 -10.33 -7.06
C ASP A 75 13.32 -11.51 -6.25
N GLU A 76 12.43 -12.24 -5.59
CA GLU A 76 12.78 -13.39 -4.75
C GLU A 76 13.15 -14.62 -5.59
N ASN A 77 12.76 -14.65 -6.87
CA ASN A 77 13.09 -15.75 -7.77
C ASN A 77 14.49 -15.63 -8.37
N LYS A 78 15.18 -14.48 -8.16
CA LYS A 78 16.60 -14.36 -8.45
C LYS A 78 17.43 -14.97 -7.31
N LYS A 79 17.37 -16.30 -7.18
CA LYS A 79 18.44 -17.07 -6.53
C LYS A 79 19.34 -17.67 -7.60
N SER A 80 20.65 -17.39 -7.45
CA SER A 80 21.83 -17.92 -8.16
C SER A 80 21.96 -17.64 -9.66
N GLU A 81 22.51 -16.47 -10.00
CA GLU A 81 23.59 -16.41 -10.99
C GLU A 81 24.88 -16.19 -10.17
N GLN A 82 25.52 -17.29 -9.78
CA GLN A 82 26.96 -17.33 -9.50
C GLN A 82 27.63 -17.88 -10.75
#